data_AF-A0A4Y7J5G5-F1
#
_entry.id   AF-A0A4Y7J5G5-F1
#
_cell.length_a   1.000
_cell.length_b   1.000
_cell.length_c   1.000
_cell.angle_alpha   90.00
_cell.angle_beta   90.00
_cell.angle_gamma   90.00
#
_symmetry.space_group_name_H-M   'P 1'
#
loop_
_entity.id
_entity.type
_entity.pdbx_description
1 polymer ?
#
loop_
_entity_poly.entity_id
_entity_poly.type
_entity_poly.pdbx_seq_one_letter_code
_entity_poly.pdbx_strand_id
1 'polypeptide(L)'
;MASLNYQRSNSNSSRALARISVSSPNHSPTQSTSTSTSAPSPDVSKQQQQQQQPQPPAVVAVNHRSSSLSPDLRSLYQQVFTSFPQNPHFNPLSNFTEETKEGLKLGLDVSFVNFVKKFHIPVEEPSVFLAEVETYTKQLAEFENMGYDVTKLKERLNLLRRRAEQHKALKFAIDELQEEEREKEAKVEAQEFRLKEIEEENKRITKALQLQKIEIENVNMKKRKIMEDSSRNINEFKRFASNSPWS
;
A
#
# COMPACT_ATOMS: atom_id res chain seq x y z
N MET A 1 -41.17 -37.63 18.32
CA MET A 1 -40.07 -37.74 17.33
C MET A 1 -40.19 -36.56 16.39
N ALA A 2 -39.13 -35.77 16.20
CA ALA A 2 -39.09 -34.69 15.23
C ALA A 2 -37.66 -34.56 14.69
N SER A 3 -37.52 -34.46 13.37
CA SER A 3 -36.25 -34.28 12.66
C SER A 3 -36.16 -32.87 12.10
N LEU A 4 -34.95 -32.29 12.05
CA LEU A 4 -34.53 -31.17 11.18
C LEU A 4 -32.99 -31.15 11.24
N ASN A 5 -32.26 -31.73 10.28
CA ASN A 5 -31.82 -31.16 9.00
C ASN A 5 -30.93 -29.89 9.07
N TYR A 6 -29.62 -30.15 9.10
CA TYR A 6 -28.62 -29.71 8.11
C TYR A 6 -28.76 -28.31 7.46
N GLN A 7 -27.75 -27.45 7.66
CA GLN A 7 -27.19 -26.66 6.56
C GLN A 7 -25.71 -26.28 6.78
N ARG A 8 -24.86 -26.66 5.82
CA ARG A 8 -23.46 -26.25 5.69
C ARG A 8 -23.43 -25.11 4.66
N SER A 9 -23.01 -23.91 5.04
CA SER A 9 -22.74 -22.81 4.11
C SER A 9 -21.27 -22.83 3.70
N ASN A 10 -21.01 -23.15 2.43
CA ASN A 10 -19.67 -23.16 1.84
C ASN A 10 -19.62 -22.05 0.78
N SER A 11 -18.82 -21.01 1.01
CA SER A 11 -18.78 -19.81 0.16
C SER A 11 -17.43 -19.67 -0.53
N ASN A 12 -17.30 -20.28 -1.71
CA ASN A 12 -16.25 -19.91 -2.66
C ASN A 12 -16.50 -18.49 -3.16
N SER A 13 -15.49 -17.61 -3.04
CA SER A 13 -15.48 -16.32 -3.75
C SER A 13 -14.20 -16.20 -4.56
N SER A 14 -14.27 -16.57 -5.83
CA SER A 14 -13.20 -16.34 -6.79
C SER A 14 -13.16 -14.88 -7.20
N ARG A 15 -12.00 -14.22 -7.11
CA ARG A 15 -11.78 -12.96 -7.83
C ARG A 15 -10.37 -12.90 -8.42
N ALA A 16 -10.31 -12.79 -9.74
CA ALA A 16 -9.07 -12.76 -10.49
C ALA A 16 -8.35 -11.41 -10.34
N LEU A 17 -7.03 -11.45 -10.18
CA LEU A 17 -6.16 -10.26 -10.28
C LEU A 17 -5.65 -10.14 -11.72
N ALA A 18 -6.02 -9.05 -12.38
CA ALA A 18 -5.55 -8.74 -13.72
C ALA A 18 -4.06 -8.34 -13.71
N ARG A 19 -3.27 -8.91 -14.64
CA ARG A 19 -1.88 -8.52 -14.85
C ARG A 19 -1.81 -7.16 -15.54
N ILE A 20 -1.03 -6.23 -14.99
CA ILE A 20 -0.64 -4.99 -15.68
C ILE A 20 0.80 -5.18 -16.18
N SER A 21 0.95 -5.34 -17.49
CA SER A 21 2.25 -5.38 -18.16
C SER A 21 2.86 -3.99 -18.25
N VAL A 22 4.16 -3.88 -17.98
CA VAL A 22 4.94 -2.65 -18.12
C VAL A 22 5.71 -2.72 -19.43
N SER A 23 5.58 -1.72 -20.31
CA SER A 23 6.33 -1.67 -21.58
C SER A 23 6.74 -0.26 -21.98
N SER A 24 8.05 -0.06 -22.09
CA SER A 24 8.81 1.04 -22.71
C SER A 24 10.29 0.64 -22.65
N PRO A 25 11.22 1.23 -23.43
CA PRO A 25 11.07 2.23 -24.51
C PRO A 25 11.76 1.78 -25.83
N ASN A 26 11.81 2.63 -26.88
CA ASN A 26 13.07 2.78 -27.65
C ASN A 26 13.18 4.09 -28.50
N HIS A 27 14.40 4.30 -29.02
CA HIS A 27 14.99 5.54 -29.53
C HIS A 27 14.82 5.88 -31.03
N SER A 28 14.63 7.19 -31.29
CA SER A 28 15.45 8.07 -32.18
C SER A 28 15.69 7.65 -33.67
N PRO A 29 16.60 8.31 -34.46
CA PRO A 29 16.22 9.46 -35.29
C PRO A 29 16.69 9.36 -36.78
N THR A 30 16.24 10.27 -37.65
CA THR A 30 16.84 10.46 -38.99
C THR A 30 16.95 11.92 -39.41
N GLN A 31 18.16 12.29 -39.86
CA GLN A 31 18.48 13.53 -40.57
C GLN A 31 18.07 13.41 -42.05
N SER A 32 17.90 14.53 -42.75
CA SER A 32 18.06 14.62 -44.20
C SER A 32 18.66 15.97 -44.60
N THR A 33 19.84 15.93 -45.22
CA THR A 33 20.50 17.04 -45.88
C THR A 33 20.02 17.19 -47.33
N SER A 34 20.05 18.40 -47.88
CA SER A 34 20.32 18.60 -49.31
C SER A 34 20.91 19.98 -49.58
N THR A 35 21.81 20.01 -50.56
CA THR A 35 22.65 21.14 -50.94
C THR A 35 22.35 21.50 -52.39
N SER A 36 22.31 22.79 -52.74
CA SER A 36 22.42 23.19 -54.15
C SER A 36 23.08 24.57 -54.29
N THR A 37 24.05 24.63 -55.21
CA THR A 37 24.97 25.75 -55.42
C THR A 37 24.86 26.22 -56.87
N SER A 38 24.71 27.52 -57.11
CA SER A 38 25.05 28.13 -58.41
C SER A 38 25.17 29.66 -58.35
N ALA A 39 26.36 30.16 -58.67
CA ALA A 39 26.66 31.55 -59.09
C ALA A 39 26.91 31.52 -60.63
N PRO A 40 27.24 32.62 -61.37
CA PRO A 40 27.74 33.93 -60.92
C PRO A 40 27.22 35.22 -61.63
N SER A 41 27.48 36.37 -60.99
CA SER A 41 27.96 37.71 -61.45
C SER A 41 27.53 38.34 -62.81
N PRO A 42 27.65 39.68 -63.02
CA PRO A 42 28.33 40.73 -62.22
C PRO A 42 27.34 41.88 -61.80
N ASP A 43 27.67 43.14 -61.46
CA ASP A 43 28.93 43.92 -61.54
C ASP A 43 29.05 45.11 -60.53
N VAL A 44 30.17 45.85 -60.65
CA VAL A 44 30.65 47.10 -60.02
C VAL A 44 29.60 48.14 -59.52
N SER A 45 29.74 48.52 -58.24
CA SER A 45 30.07 49.92 -57.85
C SER A 45 30.53 50.03 -56.39
N LYS A 46 31.57 50.84 -56.14
CA LYS A 46 32.16 51.06 -54.81
C LYS A 46 31.56 52.29 -54.13
N GLN A 47 31.07 52.15 -52.89
CA GLN A 47 31.06 53.24 -51.90
C GLN A 47 31.47 52.71 -50.53
N GLN A 48 32.40 53.40 -49.87
CA GLN A 48 32.82 53.11 -48.50
C GLN A 48 31.84 53.77 -47.52
N GLN A 49 31.17 52.96 -46.69
CA GLN A 49 30.70 53.41 -45.39
C GLN A 49 31.05 52.34 -44.34
N GLN A 50 31.39 52.81 -43.14
CA GLN A 50 31.93 52.00 -42.05
C GLN A 50 30.87 51.00 -41.57
N GLN A 51 31.14 49.70 -41.68
CA GLN A 51 30.35 48.68 -40.99
C GLN A 51 31.04 48.28 -39.69
N GLN A 52 30.36 48.56 -38.59
CA GLN A 52 30.70 48.07 -37.26
C GLN A 52 30.62 46.53 -37.25
N GLN A 53 31.43 45.88 -36.40
CA GLN A 53 31.24 44.46 -36.13
C GLN A 53 29.80 44.20 -35.67
N PRO A 54 29.16 43.09 -36.08
CA PRO A 54 27.89 42.71 -35.49
C PRO A 54 28.11 42.45 -34.00
N GLN A 55 27.59 43.32 -33.14
CA GLN A 55 27.39 42.93 -31.74
C GLN A 55 26.41 41.76 -31.75
N PRO A 56 26.65 40.68 -30.97
CA PRO A 56 25.64 39.65 -30.79
C PRO A 56 24.36 40.33 -30.28
N PRO A 57 23.16 39.91 -30.72
CA PRO A 57 21.91 40.52 -30.28
C PRO A 57 21.90 40.53 -28.77
N ALA A 58 21.69 41.73 -28.20
CA ALA A 58 21.73 41.92 -26.76
C ALA A 58 20.84 40.89 -26.09
N VAL A 59 21.45 39.97 -25.34
CA VAL A 59 20.73 39.06 -24.46
C VAL A 59 19.93 39.99 -23.57
N VAL A 60 18.61 39.99 -23.71
CA VAL A 60 17.75 40.89 -22.93
C VAL A 60 17.97 40.49 -21.49
N ALA A 61 18.78 41.28 -20.79
CA ALA A 61 19.09 41.07 -19.40
C ALA A 61 17.78 41.24 -18.66
N VAL A 62 17.13 40.12 -18.36
CA VAL A 62 16.01 40.07 -17.44
C VAL A 62 16.57 40.64 -16.14
N ASN A 63 16.24 41.89 -15.84
CA ASN A 63 16.53 42.50 -14.56
C ASN A 63 15.79 41.67 -13.53
N HIS A 64 16.47 40.67 -12.98
CA HIS A 64 15.83 39.66 -12.16
C HIS A 64 15.35 40.35 -10.89
N ARG A 65 14.03 40.34 -10.66
CA ARG A 65 13.41 40.85 -9.41
C ARG A 65 14.03 40.23 -8.15
N SER A 66 14.70 39.09 -8.29
CA SER A 66 15.51 38.44 -7.26
C SER A 66 16.79 39.18 -6.84
N SER A 67 17.14 40.32 -7.45
CA SER A 67 18.36 41.09 -7.17
C SER A 67 18.38 41.71 -5.76
N SER A 68 17.21 41.94 -5.17
CA SER A 68 17.00 42.41 -3.79
C SER A 68 16.86 41.27 -2.77
N LEU A 69 16.75 40.02 -3.21
CA LEU A 69 16.60 38.86 -2.31
C LEU A 69 17.95 38.46 -1.69
N SER A 70 17.89 37.91 -0.47
CA SER A 70 19.05 37.30 0.20
C SER A 70 19.67 36.17 -0.64
N PRO A 71 20.96 35.83 -0.45
CA PRO A 71 21.64 34.81 -1.26
C PRO A 71 20.89 33.48 -1.33
N ASP A 72 20.42 32.96 -0.19
CA ASP A 72 19.72 31.67 -0.11
C ASP A 72 18.38 31.71 -0.85
N LEU A 73 17.59 32.77 -0.63
CA LEU A 73 16.28 32.92 -1.26
C LEU A 73 16.42 33.21 -2.77
N ARG A 74 17.48 33.89 -3.20
CA ARG A 74 17.83 34.11 -4.61
C ARG A 74 18.21 32.81 -5.31
N SER A 75 19.04 31.98 -4.67
CA SER A 75 19.43 30.66 -5.20
C SER A 75 18.20 29.77 -5.39
N LEU A 76 17.35 29.70 -4.36
CA LEU A 76 16.08 28.97 -4.39
C LEU A 76 15.10 29.51 -5.45
N TYR A 77 14.97 30.84 -5.58
CA TYR A 77 14.19 31.49 -6.63
C TYR A 77 14.69 31.04 -8.01
N GLN A 78 15.99 31.15 -8.26
CA GLN A 78 16.61 30.75 -9.53
C GLN A 78 16.39 29.26 -9.81
N GLN A 79 16.55 28.39 -8.81
CA GLN A 79 16.29 26.95 -8.96
C GLN A 79 14.84 26.68 -9.38
N VAL A 80 13.85 27.31 -8.72
CA VAL A 80 12.43 27.12 -9.05
C VAL A 80 12.10 27.66 -10.43
N PHE A 81 12.45 28.91 -10.76
CA PHE A 81 12.10 29.50 -12.05
C PHE A 81 12.93 28.96 -13.23
N THR A 82 14.07 28.30 -12.99
CA THR A 82 14.78 27.51 -14.02
C THR A 82 14.06 26.19 -14.29
N SER A 83 13.55 25.52 -13.25
CA SER A 83 12.85 24.22 -13.36
C SER A 83 11.40 24.39 -13.86
N PHE A 84 10.78 25.49 -13.49
CA PHE A 84 9.44 25.93 -13.85
C PHE A 84 9.52 27.37 -14.38
N PRO A 85 9.87 27.58 -15.66
CA PRO A 85 9.76 28.89 -16.29
C PRO A 85 8.32 29.40 -16.17
N GLN A 86 8.15 30.67 -15.83
CA GLN A 86 6.85 31.31 -15.61
C GLN A 86 6.82 32.66 -16.32
N ASN A 87 5.63 33.06 -16.80
CA ASN A 87 5.38 34.40 -17.30
C ASN A 87 3.99 34.89 -16.85
N PRO A 88 3.79 35.21 -15.56
CA PRO A 88 2.47 35.54 -15.04
C PRO A 88 2.01 36.89 -15.57
N HIS A 89 0.73 37.00 -15.92
CA HIS A 89 0.16 38.23 -16.48
C HIS A 89 -0.06 39.33 -15.44
N PHE A 90 -0.26 38.98 -14.16
CA PHE A 90 -0.53 39.92 -13.06
C PHE A 90 -1.70 40.90 -13.29
N ASN A 91 -2.60 40.65 -14.25
CA ASN A 91 -3.83 41.42 -14.50
C ASN A 91 -4.58 41.92 -13.24
N PRO A 92 -4.74 41.15 -12.14
CA PRO A 92 -5.39 41.64 -10.92
C PRO A 92 -4.68 42.83 -10.25
N LEU A 93 -3.42 43.09 -10.59
CA LEU A 93 -2.63 44.21 -10.10
C LEU A 93 -2.72 45.47 -10.98
N SER A 94 -3.58 45.50 -12.01
CA SER A 94 -3.67 46.60 -12.99
C SER A 94 -3.77 48.00 -12.38
N ASN A 95 -4.50 48.12 -11.27
CA ASN A 95 -4.87 49.38 -10.63
C ASN A 95 -3.78 50.00 -9.73
N PHE A 96 -2.65 49.31 -9.52
CA PHE A 96 -1.54 49.82 -8.69
C PHE A 96 -0.53 50.64 -9.53
N THR A 97 0.27 51.49 -8.89
CA THR A 97 1.42 52.16 -9.54
C THR A 97 2.51 51.15 -9.90
N GLU A 98 3.36 51.45 -10.88
CA GLU A 98 4.40 50.49 -11.31
C GLU A 98 5.40 50.13 -10.20
N GLU A 99 5.78 51.10 -9.37
CA GLU A 99 6.63 50.87 -8.18
C GLU A 99 5.97 49.89 -7.19
N THR A 100 4.68 50.08 -6.89
CA THR A 100 3.93 49.14 -6.03
C THR A 100 3.73 47.78 -6.69
N LYS A 101 3.46 47.74 -8.00
CA LYS A 101 3.35 46.50 -8.77
C LYS A 101 4.62 45.68 -8.70
N GLU A 102 5.80 46.30 -8.81
CA GLU A 102 7.07 45.56 -8.78
C GLU A 102 7.32 44.87 -7.44
N GLY A 103 7.05 45.57 -6.32
CA GLY A 103 7.09 44.96 -4.98
C GLY A 103 6.09 43.81 -4.81
N LEU A 104 4.83 44.00 -5.25
CA LEU A 104 3.79 42.96 -5.19
C LEU A 104 4.13 41.74 -6.05
N LYS A 105 4.64 41.96 -7.27
CA LYS A 105 5.10 40.89 -8.18
C LYS A 105 6.21 40.06 -7.54
N LEU A 106 7.21 40.70 -6.92
CA LEU A 106 8.27 39.99 -6.20
C LEU A 106 7.72 39.19 -4.99
N GLY A 107 6.78 39.76 -4.24
CA GLY A 107 6.11 39.07 -3.13
C GLY A 107 5.32 37.83 -3.57
N LEU A 108 4.64 37.90 -4.72
CA LEU A 108 3.98 36.75 -5.35
C LEU A 108 5.00 35.71 -5.83
N ASP A 109 6.09 36.12 -6.47
CA ASP A 109 7.15 35.20 -6.93
C ASP A 109 7.78 34.44 -5.75
N VAL A 110 8.09 35.13 -4.64
CA VAL A 110 8.58 34.49 -3.39
C VAL A 110 7.54 33.57 -2.77
N SER A 111 6.25 33.94 -2.81
CA SER A 111 5.17 33.09 -2.31
C SER A 111 5.02 31.81 -3.15
N PHE A 112 5.11 31.93 -4.48
CA PHE A 112 5.09 30.80 -5.40
C PHE A 112 6.26 29.85 -5.17
N VAL A 113 7.47 30.40 -5.03
CA VAL A 113 8.69 29.64 -4.70
C VAL A 113 8.52 28.85 -3.39
N ASN A 114 8.01 29.48 -2.33
CA ASN A 114 7.74 28.81 -1.06
C ASN A 114 6.64 27.75 -1.17
N PHE A 115 5.63 27.98 -2.01
CA PHE A 115 4.57 27.01 -2.29
C PHE A 115 5.09 25.77 -3.03
N VAL A 116 5.94 25.95 -4.06
CA VAL A 116 6.57 24.85 -4.82
C VAL A 116 7.38 23.93 -3.90
N LYS A 117 8.04 24.46 -2.85
CA LYS A 117 8.79 23.65 -1.87
C LYS A 117 7.90 22.65 -1.12
N LYS A 118 6.64 22.98 -0.83
CA LYS A 118 5.69 22.07 -0.15
C LYS A 118 5.50 20.74 -0.90
N PHE A 119 5.74 20.71 -2.21
CA PHE A 119 5.63 19.52 -3.06
C PHE A 119 6.95 18.74 -3.26
N HIS A 120 8.07 19.32 -2.80
CA HIS A 120 9.43 18.79 -2.92
C HIS A 120 10.00 18.25 -1.59
N ILE A 121 9.58 18.81 -0.46
CA ILE A 121 9.87 18.26 0.87
C ILE A 121 9.22 16.86 0.96
N PRO A 122 9.84 15.87 1.62
CA PRO A 122 9.20 14.59 1.91
C PRO A 122 7.87 14.88 2.62
N VAL A 123 6.77 14.44 2.03
CA VAL A 123 5.43 14.73 2.54
C VAL A 123 5.32 14.16 3.95
N GLU A 124 5.29 15.05 4.95
CA GLU A 124 4.94 14.70 6.32
C GLU A 124 3.62 13.95 6.30
N GLU A 125 3.59 12.82 7.02
CA GLU A 125 2.57 11.76 7.05
C GLU A 125 1.34 11.94 6.11
N PRO A 126 1.02 10.99 5.21
CA PRO A 126 -0.10 11.11 4.27
C PRO A 126 -1.43 11.63 4.83
N SER A 127 -1.72 11.38 6.11
CA SER A 127 -2.83 11.95 6.88
C SER A 127 -2.83 13.49 6.96
N VAL A 128 -1.67 14.10 7.28
CA VAL A 128 -1.46 15.55 7.38
C VAL A 128 -1.62 16.20 6.00
N PHE A 129 -1.02 15.59 4.98
CA PHE A 129 -1.17 16.06 3.60
C PHE A 129 -2.64 16.12 3.16
N LEU A 130 -3.44 15.09 3.46
CA LEU A 130 -4.86 15.05 3.09
C LEU A 130 -5.69 16.15 3.76
N ALA A 131 -5.31 16.62 4.96
CA ALA A 131 -5.97 17.74 5.61
C ALA A 131 -5.71 19.07 4.87
N GLU A 132 -4.52 19.24 4.28
CA GLU A 132 -4.10 20.48 3.59
C GLU A 132 -4.41 20.52 2.08
N VAL A 133 -4.92 19.43 1.48
CA VAL A 133 -5.24 19.37 0.04
C VAL A 133 -6.15 20.52 -0.41
N GLU A 134 -7.14 20.89 0.41
CA GLU A 134 -8.07 21.98 0.10
C GLU A 134 -7.38 23.36 0.16
N THR A 135 -6.52 23.58 1.15
CA THR A 135 -5.66 24.77 1.26
C THR A 135 -4.76 24.91 0.02
N TYR A 136 -4.12 23.81 -0.39
CA TYR A 136 -3.23 23.81 -1.57
C TYR A 136 -4.00 24.01 -2.88
N THR A 137 -5.23 23.49 -2.98
CA THR A 137 -6.11 23.69 -4.13
C THR A 137 -6.49 25.17 -4.29
N LYS A 138 -6.80 25.85 -3.18
CA LYS A 138 -7.05 27.31 -3.15
C LYS A 138 -5.82 28.12 -3.53
N GLN A 139 -4.66 27.81 -2.95
CA GLN A 139 -3.39 28.48 -3.29
C GLN A 139 -3.03 28.32 -4.78
N LEU A 140 -3.27 27.15 -5.38
CA LEU A 140 -3.10 26.96 -6.84
C LEU A 140 -4.02 27.86 -7.67
N ALA A 141 -5.29 28.05 -7.25
CA ALA A 141 -6.23 28.92 -7.94
C ALA A 141 -5.86 30.41 -7.80
N GLU A 142 -5.34 30.83 -6.65
CA GLU A 142 -4.82 32.18 -6.43
C GLU A 142 -3.63 32.50 -7.34
N PHE A 143 -2.66 31.57 -7.47
CA PHE A 143 -1.54 31.70 -8.40
C PHE A 143 -1.99 31.68 -9.86
N GLU A 144 -2.93 30.80 -10.24
CA GLU A 144 -3.49 30.76 -11.59
C GLU A 144 -4.20 32.08 -11.97
N ASN A 145 -4.95 32.68 -11.04
CA ASN A 145 -5.59 33.99 -11.23
C ASN A 145 -4.58 35.16 -11.36
N MET A 146 -3.37 35.01 -10.81
CA MET A 146 -2.26 35.94 -11.06
C MET A 146 -1.50 35.64 -12.37
N GLY A 147 -1.81 34.51 -13.03
CA GLY A 147 -1.28 34.10 -14.33
C GLY A 147 -0.14 33.08 -14.28
N TYR A 148 0.18 32.50 -13.12
CA TYR A 148 1.20 31.45 -13.02
C TYR A 148 0.71 30.16 -13.70
N ASP A 149 1.58 29.50 -14.47
CA ASP A 149 1.35 28.14 -14.93
C ASP A 149 1.54 27.16 -13.76
N VAL A 150 0.41 26.77 -13.20
CA VAL A 150 0.30 25.82 -12.10
C VAL A 150 0.01 24.38 -12.57
N THR A 151 0.02 24.10 -13.88
CA THR A 151 -0.43 22.80 -14.45
C THR A 151 0.30 21.61 -13.84
N LYS A 152 1.64 21.65 -13.83
CA LYS A 152 2.50 20.62 -13.23
C LYS A 152 2.30 20.46 -11.72
N LEU A 153 1.96 21.54 -11.01
CA LEU A 153 1.68 21.52 -9.58
C LEU A 153 0.29 20.92 -9.29
N LYS A 154 -0.72 21.20 -10.11
CA LYS A 154 -2.04 20.54 -10.07
C LYS A 154 -1.91 19.04 -10.33
N GLU A 155 -1.13 18.63 -11.33
CA GLU A 155 -0.83 17.21 -11.59
C GLU A 155 -0.15 16.54 -10.39
N ARG A 156 0.87 17.19 -9.81
CA ARG A 156 1.59 16.71 -8.63
C ARG A 156 0.69 16.60 -7.40
N LEU A 157 -0.15 17.60 -7.12
CA LEU A 157 -1.15 17.57 -6.04
C LEU A 157 -2.12 16.40 -6.21
N ASN A 158 -2.68 16.21 -7.41
CA ASN A 158 -3.61 15.11 -7.69
C ASN A 158 -2.93 13.72 -7.55
N LEU A 159 -1.67 13.58 -7.97
CA LEU A 159 -0.89 12.36 -7.80
C LEU A 159 -0.63 12.05 -6.31
N LEU A 160 -0.19 13.05 -5.54
CA LEU A 160 0.06 12.91 -4.11
C LEU A 160 -1.23 12.59 -3.34
N ARG A 161 -2.35 13.27 -3.65
CA ARG A 161 -3.67 12.98 -3.06
C ARG A 161 -4.06 11.52 -3.26
N ARG A 162 -4.00 11.02 -4.51
CA ARG A 162 -4.29 9.62 -4.82
C ARG A 162 -3.40 8.64 -4.05
N ARG A 163 -2.10 8.95 -3.92
CA ARG A 163 -1.16 8.10 -3.14
C ARG A 163 -1.46 8.13 -1.65
N ALA A 164 -1.86 9.28 -1.10
CA ALA A 164 -2.23 9.40 0.30
C ALA A 164 -3.58 8.71 0.63
N GLU A 165 -4.57 8.83 -0.26
CA GLU A 165 -5.83 8.06 -0.21
C GLU A 165 -5.58 6.55 -0.25
N GLN A 166 -4.72 6.08 -1.17
CA GLN A 166 -4.29 4.68 -1.25
C GLN A 166 -3.60 4.23 0.04
N HIS A 167 -2.69 5.03 0.60
CA HIS A 167 -2.02 4.72 1.86
C HIS A 167 -3.01 4.60 3.03
N LYS A 168 -3.98 5.52 3.13
CA LYS A 168 -5.03 5.48 4.16
C LYS A 168 -5.89 4.21 4.04
N ALA A 169 -6.27 3.83 2.82
CA ALA A 169 -7.04 2.60 2.58
C ALA A 169 -6.24 1.33 2.90
N LEU A 170 -4.95 1.28 2.53
CA LEU A 170 -4.06 0.17 2.86
C LEU A 170 -3.84 0.04 4.37
N LYS A 171 -3.66 1.17 5.09
CA LYS A 171 -3.54 1.17 6.55
C LYS A 171 -4.79 0.57 7.20
N PHE A 172 -5.99 1.03 6.80
CA PHE A 172 -7.24 0.47 7.32
C PHE A 172 -7.39 -1.03 7.06
N ALA A 173 -7.00 -1.51 5.87
CA ALA A 173 -7.03 -2.94 5.55
C ALA A 173 -6.00 -3.76 6.35
N ILE A 174 -4.84 -3.18 6.71
CA ILE A 174 -3.88 -3.80 7.62
C ILE A 174 -4.48 -3.88 9.04
N ASP A 175 -5.06 -2.79 9.53
CA ASP A 175 -5.68 -2.73 10.87
C ASP A 175 -6.83 -3.78 10.98
N GLU A 176 -7.64 -3.96 9.93
CA GLU A 176 -8.71 -4.97 9.84
C GLU A 176 -8.16 -6.41 9.85
N LEU A 177 -7.11 -6.69 9.05
CA LEU A 177 -6.45 -8.00 9.02
C LEU A 177 -5.76 -8.36 10.35
N GLN A 178 -5.20 -7.38 11.06
CA GLN A 178 -4.61 -7.58 12.38
C GLN A 178 -5.65 -7.91 13.46
N GLU A 179 -6.89 -7.42 13.32
CA GLU A 179 -7.98 -7.82 14.20
C GLU A 179 -8.47 -9.23 13.87
N GLU A 180 -8.58 -9.58 12.59
CA GLU A 180 -8.94 -10.94 12.14
C GLU A 180 -7.89 -11.99 12.56
N GLU A 181 -6.60 -11.64 12.48
CA GLU A 181 -5.48 -12.45 12.97
C GLU A 181 -5.63 -12.73 14.47
N ARG A 182 -5.81 -11.68 15.29
CA ARG A 182 -5.97 -11.82 16.75
C ARG A 182 -7.20 -12.64 17.14
N GLU A 183 -8.33 -12.49 16.43
CA GLU A 183 -9.53 -13.28 16.68
C GLU A 183 -9.30 -14.77 16.34
N LYS A 184 -8.55 -15.06 15.28
CA LYS A 184 -8.17 -16.42 14.90
C LYS A 184 -7.19 -17.04 15.88
N GLU A 185 -6.17 -16.31 16.34
CA GLU A 185 -5.23 -16.76 17.36
C GLU A 185 -5.95 -17.16 18.66
N ALA A 186 -6.84 -16.29 19.16
CA ALA A 186 -7.64 -16.59 20.36
C ALA A 186 -8.56 -17.82 20.18
N LYS A 187 -9.12 -18.02 18.98
CA LYS A 187 -9.89 -19.24 18.64
C LYS A 187 -9.01 -20.49 18.61
N VAL A 188 -7.79 -20.40 18.10
CA VAL A 188 -6.82 -21.52 18.09
C VAL A 188 -6.42 -21.87 19.52
N GLU A 189 -6.05 -20.89 20.35
CA GLU A 189 -5.69 -21.11 21.77
C GLU A 189 -6.82 -21.80 22.55
N ALA A 190 -8.07 -21.34 22.38
CA ALA A 190 -9.23 -21.96 23.00
C ALA A 190 -9.47 -23.41 22.53
N GLN A 191 -9.22 -23.71 21.25
CA GLN A 191 -9.30 -25.07 20.71
C GLN A 191 -8.18 -25.97 21.21
N GLU A 192 -6.95 -25.47 21.32
CA GLU A 192 -5.82 -26.20 21.90
C GLU A 192 -6.05 -26.53 23.38
N PHE A 193 -6.59 -25.57 24.15
CA PHE A 193 -6.97 -25.81 25.54
C PHE A 193 -8.02 -26.94 25.63
N ARG A 194 -9.08 -26.87 24.81
CA ARG A 194 -10.12 -27.90 24.78
C ARG A 194 -9.59 -29.27 24.32
N LEU A 195 -8.62 -29.30 23.42
CA LEU A 195 -7.96 -30.54 22.98
C LEU A 195 -7.17 -31.19 24.12
N LYS A 196 -6.46 -30.40 24.93
CA LYS A 196 -5.74 -30.89 26.13
C LYS A 196 -6.68 -31.50 27.16
N GLU A 197 -7.84 -30.87 27.43
CA GLU A 197 -8.87 -31.43 28.32
C GLU A 197 -9.37 -32.80 27.84
N ILE A 198 -9.67 -32.91 26.54
CA ILE A 198 -10.15 -34.17 25.93
C ILE A 198 -9.06 -35.25 25.95
N GLU A 199 -7.78 -34.88 25.78
CA GLU A 199 -6.67 -35.82 25.89
C GLU A 199 -6.50 -36.36 27.33
N GLU A 200 -6.66 -35.50 28.35
CA GLU A 200 -6.68 -35.93 29.75
C GLU A 200 -7.87 -36.85 30.06
N GLU A 201 -9.06 -36.52 29.60
CA GLU A 201 -10.26 -37.34 29.79
C GLU A 201 -10.08 -38.72 29.14
N ASN A 202 -9.57 -38.78 27.90
CA ASN A 202 -9.25 -40.02 27.22
C ASN A 202 -8.20 -40.86 27.98
N LYS A 203 -7.19 -40.24 28.58
CA LYS A 203 -6.21 -40.92 29.45
C LYS A 203 -6.88 -41.52 30.70
N ARG A 204 -7.85 -40.84 31.31
CA ARG A 204 -8.62 -41.34 32.46
C ARG A 204 -9.52 -42.51 32.07
N ILE A 205 -10.29 -42.37 30.98
CA ILE A 205 -11.18 -43.42 30.44
C ILE A 205 -10.38 -44.68 30.07
N THR A 206 -9.22 -44.52 29.41
CA THR A 206 -8.36 -45.65 29.01
C THR A 206 -7.88 -46.45 30.23
N LYS A 207 -7.46 -45.78 31.30
CA LYS A 207 -7.05 -46.44 32.56
C LYS A 207 -8.23 -47.18 33.22
N ALA A 208 -9.40 -46.55 33.30
CA ALA A 208 -10.61 -47.19 33.86
C ALA A 208 -11.00 -48.45 33.06
N LEU A 209 -10.96 -48.38 31.73
CA LEU A 209 -11.26 -49.50 30.84
C LEU A 209 -10.23 -50.64 30.95
N GLN A 210 -8.96 -50.34 31.20
CA GLN A 210 -7.95 -51.36 31.50
C GLN A 210 -8.24 -52.07 32.83
N LEU A 211 -8.58 -51.34 33.90
CA LEU A 211 -8.94 -51.93 35.20
C LEU A 211 -10.17 -52.84 35.10
N GLN A 212 -11.23 -52.40 34.41
CA GLN A 212 -12.43 -53.21 34.19
C GLN A 212 -12.14 -54.50 33.40
N LYS A 213 -11.23 -54.47 32.42
CA LYS A 213 -10.81 -55.69 31.70
C LYS A 213 -10.14 -56.71 32.62
N ILE A 214 -9.24 -56.27 33.50
CA ILE A 214 -8.57 -57.12 34.50
C ILE A 214 -9.61 -57.70 35.48
N GLU A 215 -10.59 -56.90 35.92
CA GLU A 215 -11.67 -57.37 36.79
C GLU A 215 -12.54 -58.45 36.12
N ILE A 216 -12.92 -58.25 34.86
CA ILE A 216 -13.66 -59.25 34.05
C ILE A 216 -12.84 -60.55 33.91
N GLU A 217 -11.53 -60.45 33.66
CA GLU A 217 -10.64 -61.62 33.59
C GLU A 217 -10.58 -62.38 34.93
N ASN A 218 -10.47 -61.66 36.05
CA ASN A 218 -10.51 -62.23 37.39
C ASN A 218 -11.84 -62.94 37.70
N VAL A 219 -12.98 -62.36 37.31
CA VAL A 219 -14.29 -63.00 37.43
C VAL A 219 -14.36 -64.27 36.56
N ASN A 220 -13.86 -64.23 35.34
CA ASN A 220 -13.80 -65.40 34.45
C ASN A 220 -12.88 -66.51 34.97
N MET A 221 -11.77 -66.18 35.64
CA MET A 221 -10.93 -67.17 36.34
C MET A 221 -11.67 -67.83 37.50
N LYS A 222 -12.33 -67.04 38.38
CA LYS A 222 -13.15 -67.55 39.49
C LYS A 222 -14.27 -68.46 38.97
N LYS A 223 -14.97 -68.04 37.90
CA LYS A 223 -16.03 -68.83 37.25
C LYS A 223 -15.49 -70.17 36.73
N ARG A 224 -14.35 -70.19 36.05
CA ARG A 224 -13.71 -71.44 35.58
C ARG A 224 -13.43 -72.41 36.72
N LYS A 225 -12.80 -71.93 37.81
CA LYS A 225 -12.52 -72.76 38.98
C LYS A 225 -13.79 -73.37 39.59
N ILE A 226 -14.84 -72.56 39.79
CA ILE A 226 -16.13 -73.05 40.33
C ILE A 226 -16.78 -74.10 39.41
N MET A 227 -16.69 -73.93 38.08
CA MET A 227 -17.21 -74.94 37.13
C MET A 227 -16.42 -76.25 37.19
N GLU A 228 -15.09 -76.19 37.38
CA GLU A 228 -14.23 -77.36 37.53
C GLU A 228 -14.50 -78.09 38.86
N ASP A 229 -14.55 -77.37 39.97
CA ASP A 229 -14.90 -77.91 41.30
C ASP A 229 -16.31 -78.54 41.29
N SER A 230 -17.28 -77.89 40.64
CA SER A 230 -18.65 -78.43 40.45
C SER A 230 -18.66 -79.71 39.61
N SER A 231 -17.91 -79.73 38.49
CA SER A 231 -17.80 -80.92 37.62
C SER A 231 -17.16 -82.10 38.36
N ARG A 232 -16.13 -81.82 39.17
CA ARG A 232 -15.47 -82.82 40.04
C ARG A 232 -16.45 -83.40 41.06
N ASN A 233 -17.19 -82.55 41.77
CA ASN A 233 -18.21 -82.96 42.74
C ASN A 233 -19.32 -83.81 42.09
N ILE A 234 -19.80 -83.45 40.90
CA ILE A 234 -20.79 -84.24 40.14
C ILE A 234 -20.24 -85.64 39.79
N ASN A 235 -18.97 -85.73 39.40
CA ASN A 235 -18.34 -87.01 39.06
C ASN A 235 -18.10 -87.88 40.30
N GLU A 236 -17.70 -87.29 41.43
CA GLU A 236 -17.57 -87.98 42.71
C GLU A 236 -18.94 -88.48 43.21
N PHE A 237 -19.99 -87.65 43.16
CA PHE A 237 -21.36 -88.05 43.49
C PHE A 237 -21.83 -89.25 42.65
N LYS A 238 -21.65 -89.20 41.32
CA LYS A 238 -21.99 -90.33 40.43
C LYS A 238 -21.25 -91.61 40.81
N ARG A 239 -19.94 -91.52 41.10
CA ARG A 239 -19.12 -92.66 41.54
C ARG A 239 -19.65 -93.27 42.84
N PHE A 240 -20.00 -92.46 43.84
CA PHE A 240 -20.57 -92.96 45.09
C PHE A 240 -21.95 -93.59 44.88
N ALA A 241 -22.81 -93.00 44.05
CA ALA A 241 -24.11 -93.56 43.72
C ALA A 241 -24.02 -94.92 43.00
N SER A 242 -23.05 -95.08 42.08
CA SER A 242 -22.84 -96.34 41.33
C SER A 242 -22.15 -97.45 42.12
N ASN A 243 -21.46 -97.12 43.23
CA ASN A 243 -20.78 -98.09 44.09
C ASN A 243 -21.57 -98.41 45.38
N SER A 244 -22.88 -98.13 45.40
CA SER A 244 -23.73 -98.39 46.55
C SER A 244 -23.97 -99.91 46.73
N PRO A 245 -23.80 -100.48 47.93
CA PRO A 245 -24.09 -101.90 48.19
C PRO A 245 -25.60 -102.22 48.28
N TRP A 246 -26.46 -101.27 47.92
CA TRP A 246 -27.93 -101.36 47.98
C TRP A 246 -28.62 -101.18 46.61
N SER A 247 -27.86 -101.26 45.51
CA SER A 247 -28.35 -101.21 44.13
C SER A 247 -28.23 -102.55 43.42
#